data_AF-A0AAN6WKS9-F1
#
_entry.id   AF-A0AAN6WKS9-F1
#
_cell.length_a   1.000
_cell.length_b   1.000
_cell.length_c   1.000
_cell.angle_alpha   90.00
_cell.angle_beta   90.00
_cell.angle_gamma   90.00
#
_symmetry.space_group_name_H-M   'P 1'
#
loop_
_entity.id
_entity.type
_entity.pdbx_description
1 polymer ?
#
loop_
_entity_poly.entity_id
_entity_poly.type
_entity_poly.pdbx_seq_one_letter_code
_entity_poly.pdbx_strand_id
1 'polypeptide(L)'
;MNCTLSEICPKEGGDSPLSTTGNITGILTFFLGLVFSFIAFFSLIRNADTELSNLLTIVSDTKNHISQITAHLTKLETRQEPNVRSMQQVLLSTLVSFRQAQQEAEVYLSRFSKGMSFAKRIQWWYLEKETASHMARLESHNQRVVGVQLTLLLLAVRSLRRCFPLIPRV
;
A
#
# COMPACT_ATOMS: atom_id res chain seq x y z
N MET A 1 86.39 30.84 -16.05
CA MET A 1 85.14 30.79 -15.25
C MET A 1 83.99 30.73 -16.22
N ASN A 2 83.22 29.64 -16.23
CA ASN A 2 81.84 29.57 -16.74
C ASN A 2 81.27 28.24 -16.25
N CYS A 3 80.49 28.31 -15.16
CA CYS A 3 79.63 27.23 -14.70
C CYS A 3 78.29 27.38 -15.43
N THR A 4 77.87 26.38 -16.19
CA THR A 4 76.46 26.21 -16.57
C THR A 4 76.05 24.80 -16.20
N LEU A 5 75.59 24.68 -14.96
CA LEU A 5 74.82 23.56 -14.45
C LEU A 5 73.41 23.65 -15.07
N SER A 6 73.23 23.10 -16.27
CA SER A 6 71.89 22.89 -16.83
C SER A 6 71.44 21.48 -16.47
N GLU A 7 70.88 21.40 -15.27
CA GLU A 7 69.66 20.66 -14.96
C GLU A 7 69.31 19.49 -15.89
N ILE A 8 69.58 18.30 -15.38
CA ILE A 8 69.06 17.03 -15.89
C ILE A 8 67.57 17.03 -15.53
N CYS A 9 66.70 17.45 -16.45
CA CYS A 9 65.28 17.12 -16.36
C CYS A 9 65.12 15.61 -16.68
N PRO A 10 64.61 14.78 -15.75
CA PRO A 10 64.26 13.42 -16.10
C PRO A 10 63.00 13.46 -16.98
N LYS A 11 63.04 12.68 -18.05
CA LYS A 11 61.97 12.49 -19.03
C LYS A 11 60.61 12.33 -18.36
N GLU A 12 59.71 13.27 -18.68
CA GLU A 12 58.26 13.10 -18.53
C GLU A 12 57.84 11.86 -19.34
N GLY A 13 57.57 10.76 -18.65
CA GLY A 13 57.14 9.51 -19.29
C GLY A 13 56.58 8.46 -18.34
N GLY A 14 56.38 8.80 -17.07
CA GLY A 14 55.71 7.93 -16.11
C GLY A 14 54.71 8.77 -15.33
N ASP A 15 53.43 8.40 -15.39
CA ASP A 15 52.40 9.00 -14.55
C ASP A 15 52.88 9.02 -13.09
N SER A 16 52.82 10.18 -12.45
CA SER A 16 53.25 10.31 -11.05
C SER A 16 52.47 9.31 -10.18
N PRO A 17 53.13 8.57 -9.26
CA PRO A 17 52.48 7.53 -8.45
C PRO A 17 51.32 8.08 -7.60
N LEU A 18 51.37 9.37 -7.26
CA LEU A 18 50.28 10.09 -6.58
C LEU A 18 49.04 10.28 -7.49
N SER A 19 49.24 10.55 -8.78
CA SER A 19 48.18 10.67 -9.79
C SER A 19 47.53 9.31 -10.08
N THR A 20 48.34 8.25 -10.21
CA THR A 20 47.86 6.87 -10.37
C THR A 20 47.05 6.41 -9.15
N THR A 21 47.52 6.72 -7.93
CA THR A 21 46.81 6.41 -6.69
C THR A 21 45.50 7.19 -6.56
N GLY A 22 45.48 8.47 -6.96
CA GLY A 22 44.28 9.29 -7.01
C GLY A 22 43.22 8.74 -7.97
N ASN A 23 43.62 8.33 -9.17
CA ASN A 23 42.71 7.70 -10.14
C ASN A 23 42.16 6.36 -9.64
N ILE A 24 43.01 5.49 -9.07
CA ILE A 24 42.57 4.19 -8.52
C ILE A 24 41.59 4.40 -7.36
N THR A 25 41.89 5.35 -6.47
CA THR A 25 41.02 5.68 -5.32
C THR A 25 39.69 6.27 -5.79
N GLY A 26 39.71 7.15 -6.79
CA GLY A 26 38.50 7.72 -7.40
C GLY A 26 37.62 6.66 -8.04
N ILE A 27 38.22 5.76 -8.84
CA ILE A 27 37.52 4.62 -9.45
C ILE A 27 36.93 3.71 -8.37
N LEU A 28 37.71 3.36 -7.35
CA LEU A 28 37.25 2.50 -6.26
C LEU A 28 36.09 3.12 -5.47
N THR A 29 36.18 4.42 -5.18
CA THR A 29 35.12 5.17 -4.48
C THR A 29 33.86 5.23 -5.31
N PHE A 30 33.98 5.44 -6.63
CA PHE A 30 32.85 5.40 -7.55
C PHE A 30 32.19 4.02 -7.60
N PHE A 31 32.97 2.94 -7.70
CA PHE A 31 32.46 1.57 -7.66
C PHE A 31 31.77 1.26 -6.33
N LEU A 32 32.35 1.69 -5.20
CA LEU A 32 31.72 1.56 -3.88
C LEU A 32 30.38 2.30 -3.84
N GLY A 33 30.32 3.52 -4.35
CA GLY A 33 29.08 4.29 -4.47
C GLY A 33 28.00 3.58 -5.29
N LEU A 34 28.38 2.97 -6.43
CA LEU A 34 27.48 2.15 -7.22
C LEU A 34 26.96 0.95 -6.44
N VAL A 35 27.84 0.21 -5.76
CA VAL A 35 27.46 -0.95 -4.94
C VAL A 35 26.48 -0.55 -3.83
N PHE A 36 26.76 0.54 -3.11
CA PHE A 36 25.84 1.05 -2.09
C PHE A 36 24.48 1.44 -2.66
N SER A 37 24.46 2.07 -3.83
CA SER A 37 23.23 2.40 -4.55
C SER A 37 22.41 1.13 -4.88
N PHE A 38 23.07 0.09 -5.39
CA PHE A 38 22.41 -1.19 -5.67
C PHE A 38 21.88 -1.89 -4.41
N ILE A 39 22.64 -1.88 -3.32
CA ILE A 39 22.21 -2.46 -2.03
C ILE A 39 21.01 -1.70 -1.46
N ALA A 40 21.04 -0.37 -1.51
CA ALA A 40 19.93 0.47 -1.06
C ALA A 40 18.66 0.18 -1.88
N PHE A 41 18.78 0.12 -3.21
CA PHE A 41 17.68 -0.22 -4.10
C PHE A 41 17.14 -1.63 -3.85
N PHE A 42 18.03 -2.63 -3.70
CA PHE A 42 17.64 -4.01 -3.40
C PHE A 42 16.89 -4.11 -2.07
N SER A 43 17.32 -3.33 -1.07
CA SER A 43 16.68 -3.28 0.25
C SER A 43 15.24 -2.75 0.17
N LEU A 44 14.99 -1.74 -0.66
CA LEU A 44 13.64 -1.20 -0.89
C LEU A 44 12.70 -2.22 -1.51
N ILE A 45 13.14 -2.93 -2.56
CA ILE A 45 12.29 -3.89 -3.29
C ILE A 45 12.20 -5.26 -2.61
N ARG A 46 12.97 -5.52 -1.55
CA ARG A 46 13.03 -6.84 -0.90
C ARG A 46 11.71 -7.24 -0.27
N ASN A 47 10.95 -6.26 0.25
CA ASN A 47 9.75 -6.50 1.03
C ASN A 47 8.47 -6.67 0.18
N ALA A 48 8.59 -6.55 -1.13
CA ALA A 48 7.45 -6.53 -2.05
C ALA A 48 6.58 -7.80 -1.97
N ASP A 49 7.16 -8.99 -1.79
CA ASP A 49 6.38 -10.23 -1.60
C ASP A 49 5.54 -10.20 -0.31
N THR A 50 6.13 -9.71 0.78
CA THR A 50 5.46 -9.64 2.10
C THR A 50 4.34 -8.61 2.07
N GLU A 51 4.59 -7.46 1.45
CA GLU A 51 3.59 -6.41 1.25
C GLU A 51 2.43 -6.90 0.39
N LEU A 52 2.71 -7.53 -0.76
CA LEU A 52 1.68 -8.10 -1.62
C LEU A 52 0.84 -9.16 -0.89
N SER A 53 1.49 -10.04 -0.13
CA SER A 53 0.79 -11.05 0.67
C SER A 53 -0.15 -10.40 1.68
N ASN A 54 0.30 -9.36 2.38
CA ASN A 54 -0.53 -8.64 3.35
C ASN A 54 -1.73 -7.98 2.67
N LEU A 55 -1.54 -7.35 1.51
CA LEU A 55 -2.61 -6.71 0.75
C LEU A 55 -3.64 -7.73 0.27
N LEU A 56 -3.21 -8.90 -0.20
CA LEU A 56 -4.10 -10.00 -0.57
C LEU A 56 -4.93 -10.48 0.62
N THR A 57 -4.33 -10.59 1.81
CA THR A 57 -5.06 -10.92 3.04
C THR A 57 -6.10 -9.86 3.35
N ILE A 58 -5.77 -8.56 3.30
CA ILE A 58 -6.72 -7.47 3.56
C ILE A 58 -7.90 -7.51 2.59
N VAL A 59 -7.65 -7.72 1.29
CA VAL A 59 -8.70 -7.81 0.27
C VAL A 59 -9.60 -9.04 0.52
N SER A 60 -9.01 -10.16 0.93
CA SER A 60 -9.74 -11.39 1.29
C SER A 60 -10.61 -11.20 2.55
N ASP A 61 -10.08 -10.54 3.57
CA ASP A 61 -10.82 -10.22 4.79
C ASP A 61 -11.96 -9.24 4.51
N THR A 62 -11.72 -8.26 3.62
CA THR A 62 -12.76 -7.32 3.17
C THR A 62 -13.91 -8.05 2.47
N LYS A 63 -13.62 -9.05 1.64
CA LYS A 63 -14.62 -9.90 0.99
C LYS A 63 -15.48 -10.64 2.02
N ASN A 64 -14.84 -11.22 3.04
CA ASN A 64 -15.54 -11.88 4.15
C ASN A 64 -16.43 -10.89 4.90
N HIS A 65 -15.93 -9.68 5.17
CA HIS A 65 -16.69 -8.64 5.84
C HIS A 65 -17.94 -8.21 5.05
N ILE A 66 -17.80 -7.92 3.75
CA ILE A 66 -18.93 -7.60 2.86
C ILE A 66 -20.00 -8.70 2.88
N SER A 67 -19.56 -9.97 2.85
CA SER A 67 -20.46 -11.13 2.91
C SER A 67 -21.26 -11.16 4.22
N GLN A 68 -20.59 -10.95 5.36
CA GLN A 68 -21.24 -10.91 6.67
C GLN A 68 -22.28 -9.78 6.74
N ILE A 69 -21.93 -8.57 6.30
CA ILE A 69 -22.85 -7.42 6.31
C ILE A 69 -24.07 -7.72 5.44
N THR A 70 -23.84 -8.25 4.24
CA THR A 70 -24.92 -8.62 3.33
C THR A 70 -25.86 -9.62 4.00
N ALA A 71 -25.34 -10.68 4.63
CA ALA A 71 -26.14 -11.67 5.33
C ALA A 71 -26.94 -11.08 6.50
N HIS A 72 -26.37 -10.12 7.24
CA HIS A 72 -27.08 -9.42 8.31
C HIS A 72 -28.22 -8.54 7.78
N LEU A 73 -28.02 -7.84 6.67
CA LEU A 73 -29.07 -7.05 6.04
C LEU A 73 -30.21 -7.92 5.52
N THR A 74 -29.91 -9.06 4.89
CA THR A 74 -30.95 -9.99 4.41
C THR A 74 -31.78 -10.55 5.56
N LYS A 75 -31.18 -10.80 6.73
CA LYS A 75 -31.91 -11.19 7.95
C LYS A 75 -32.74 -10.06 8.55
N LEU A 76 -32.33 -8.80 8.37
CA LEU A 76 -33.09 -7.64 8.83
C LEU A 76 -34.30 -7.36 7.93
N GLU A 77 -34.23 -7.70 6.63
CA GLU A 77 -35.35 -7.59 5.68
C GLU A 77 -36.61 -8.35 6.15
N THR A 78 -36.42 -9.42 6.93
CA THR A 78 -37.51 -10.23 7.48
C THR A 78 -38.22 -9.57 8.68
N ARG A 79 -37.63 -8.55 9.31
CA ARG A 79 -38.23 -7.76 10.41
C ARG A 79 -38.67 -6.39 9.88
N GLN A 80 -39.90 -6.34 9.37
CA GLN A 80 -40.53 -5.15 8.77
C GLN A 80 -40.54 -3.92 9.68
N GLU A 81 -39.64 -2.96 9.45
CA GLU A 81 -39.87 -1.56 9.81
C GLU A 81 -39.74 -0.68 8.54
N PRO A 82 -40.75 0.17 8.20
CA PRO A 82 -40.78 0.91 6.94
C PRO A 82 -39.65 1.95 6.79
N ASN A 83 -39.18 2.54 7.90
CA ASN A 83 -38.04 3.47 7.88
C ASN A 83 -36.68 2.78 7.69
N VAL A 84 -36.58 1.48 8.00
CA VAL A 84 -35.34 0.71 7.83
C VAL A 84 -35.15 0.32 6.36
N ARG A 85 -36.24 0.19 5.59
CA ARG A 85 -36.21 -0.28 4.20
C ARG A 85 -35.53 0.68 3.22
N SER A 86 -35.76 1.99 3.34
CA SER A 86 -35.13 3.00 2.47
C SER A 86 -33.62 3.11 2.73
N MET A 87 -33.23 3.09 4.00
CA MET A 87 -31.82 3.13 4.41
C MET A 87 -31.08 1.85 4.06
N GLN A 88 -31.77 0.71 4.10
CA GLN A 88 -31.26 -0.57 3.63
C GLN A 88 -31.00 -0.57 2.12
N GLN A 89 -31.88 0.03 1.30
CA GLN A 89 -31.62 0.16 -0.15
C GLN A 89 -30.35 0.98 -0.44
N VAL A 90 -30.13 2.07 0.32
CA VAL A 90 -28.89 2.87 0.23
C VAL A 90 -27.67 2.06 0.67
N LEU A 91 -27.82 1.20 1.70
CA LEU A 91 -26.72 0.36 2.18
C LEU A 91 -26.38 -0.76 1.18
N LEU A 92 -27.39 -1.38 0.58
CA LEU A 92 -27.21 -2.39 -0.46
C LEU A 92 -26.55 -1.82 -1.71
N SER A 93 -26.95 -0.63 -2.17
CA SER A 93 -26.30 0.03 -3.32
C SER A 93 -24.85 0.41 -3.01
N THR A 94 -24.58 0.88 -1.79
CA THR A 94 -23.21 1.16 -1.32
C THR A 94 -22.37 -0.12 -1.25
N LEU A 95 -22.94 -1.23 -0.79
CA LEU A 95 -22.25 -2.54 -0.74
C LEU A 95 -21.92 -3.08 -2.13
N VAL A 96 -22.78 -2.86 -3.13
CA VAL A 96 -22.48 -3.21 -4.53
C VAL A 96 -21.24 -2.45 -5.01
N SER A 97 -21.18 -1.13 -4.76
CA SER A 97 -20.00 -0.32 -5.12
C SER A 97 -18.73 -0.77 -4.38
N PHE A 98 -18.87 -1.17 -3.11
CA PHE A 98 -17.75 -1.66 -2.30
C PHE A 98 -17.24 -3.02 -2.78
N ARG A 99 -18.16 -3.93 -3.14
CA ARG A 99 -17.83 -5.24 -3.71
C ARG A 99 -17.14 -5.11 -5.05
N GLN A 100 -17.56 -4.16 -5.89
CA GLN A 100 -16.90 -3.89 -7.16
C GLN A 100 -15.47 -3.39 -6.95
N ALA A 101 -15.26 -2.43 -6.04
CA ALA A 101 -13.92 -1.94 -5.69
C ALA A 101 -13.01 -3.05 -5.11
N GLN A 102 -13.58 -3.93 -4.27
CA GLN A 102 -12.88 -5.11 -3.75
C GLN A 102 -12.46 -6.07 -4.86
N GLN A 103 -13.35 -6.35 -5.82
CA GLN A 103 -13.06 -7.26 -6.93
C GLN A 103 -12.01 -6.68 -7.88
N GLU A 104 -12.04 -5.38 -8.16
CA GLU A 104 -11.00 -4.69 -8.93
C GLU A 104 -9.63 -4.81 -8.26
N ALA A 105 -9.56 -4.61 -6.93
CA ALA A 105 -8.33 -4.80 -6.15
C ALA A 105 -7.84 -6.26 -6.16
N GLU A 106 -8.75 -7.24 -6.01
CA GLU A 106 -8.42 -8.67 -6.05
C GLU A 106 -7.83 -9.07 -7.41
N VAL A 107 -8.46 -8.65 -8.51
CA VAL A 107 -7.98 -8.93 -9.87
C VAL A 107 -6.61 -8.29 -10.11
N TYR A 108 -6.41 -7.04 -9.66
CA TYR A 108 -5.14 -6.34 -9.83
C TYR A 108 -4.00 -7.05 -9.08
N LEU A 109 -4.20 -7.35 -7.78
CA LEU A 109 -3.19 -8.02 -6.96
C LEU A 109 -2.91 -9.47 -7.42
N SER A 110 -3.92 -10.15 -7.96
CA SER A 110 -3.75 -11.51 -8.50
C SER A 110 -2.74 -11.60 -9.66
N ARG A 111 -2.47 -10.48 -10.36
CA ARG A 111 -1.45 -10.44 -11.44
C ARG A 111 -0.04 -10.63 -10.91
N PHE A 112 0.20 -10.28 -9.65
CA PHE A 112 1.51 -10.35 -9.00
C PHE A 112 1.65 -11.58 -8.08
N SER A 113 0.57 -12.31 -7.81
CA SER A 113 0.54 -13.42 -6.83
C SER A 113 1.38 -14.65 -7.21
N LYS A 114 1.67 -14.86 -8.49
CA LYS A 114 2.56 -15.94 -8.97
C LYS A 114 4.02 -15.52 -8.88
N GLY A 115 4.54 -15.43 -7.65
CA GLY A 115 5.95 -15.22 -7.30
C GLY A 115 6.59 -13.94 -7.88
N MET A 116 7.13 -13.06 -7.03
CA MET A 116 7.84 -11.89 -7.54
C MET A 116 9.28 -12.23 -7.95
N SER A 117 9.47 -12.39 -9.26
CA SER A 117 10.80 -12.26 -9.88
C SER A 117 11.34 -10.84 -9.68
N PHE A 118 12.66 -10.66 -9.78
CA PHE A 118 13.31 -9.36 -9.60
C PHE A 118 12.69 -8.24 -10.46
N ALA A 119 12.42 -8.53 -11.74
CA ALA A 119 11.74 -7.60 -12.64
C ALA A 119 10.33 -7.23 -12.16
N LYS A 120 9.58 -8.21 -11.63
CA LYS A 120 8.25 -7.95 -11.04
C LYS A 120 8.33 -7.14 -9.75
N ARG A 121 9.39 -7.28 -8.94
CA ARG A 121 9.59 -6.45 -7.72
C ARG A 121 9.87 -4.99 -8.06
N ILE A 122 10.67 -4.75 -9.10
CA ILE A 122 10.90 -3.40 -9.62
C ILE A 122 9.58 -2.83 -10.16
N GLN A 123 8.85 -3.62 -10.93
CA GLN A 123 7.55 -3.22 -11.45
C GLN A 123 6.54 -2.94 -10.33
N TRP A 124 6.53 -3.76 -9.28
CA TRP A 124 5.73 -3.56 -8.07
C TRP A 124 6.08 -2.23 -7.41
N TRP A 125 7.36 -1.93 -7.21
CA TRP A 125 7.81 -0.67 -6.61
C TRP A 125 7.35 0.56 -7.42
N TYR A 126 7.37 0.49 -8.76
CA TYR A 126 6.81 1.55 -9.59
C TYR A 126 5.28 1.69 -9.47
N LEU A 127 4.58 0.56 -9.31
CA LEU A 127 3.11 0.49 -9.24
C LEU A 127 2.57 0.61 -7.80
N GLU A 128 3.43 0.60 -6.79
CA GLU A 128 3.08 0.66 -5.37
C GLU A 128 2.18 1.87 -5.09
N LYS A 129 2.48 3.03 -5.71
CA LYS A 129 1.67 4.24 -5.61
C LYS A 129 0.26 4.08 -6.16
N GLU A 130 0.10 3.36 -7.27
CA GLU A 130 -1.21 3.07 -7.84
C GLU A 130 -1.98 2.10 -6.94
N THR A 131 -1.32 1.06 -6.43
CA THR A 131 -1.95 0.11 -5.48
C THR A 131 -2.39 0.79 -4.19
N ALA A 132 -1.60 1.71 -3.65
CA ALA A 132 -1.98 2.51 -2.50
C ALA A 132 -3.24 3.33 -2.76
N SER A 133 -3.41 3.85 -3.97
CA SER A 133 -4.63 4.57 -4.36
C SER A 133 -5.87 3.66 -4.40
N HIS A 134 -5.73 2.44 -4.92
CA HIS A 134 -6.81 1.45 -4.93
C HIS A 134 -7.19 1.01 -3.52
N MET A 135 -6.20 0.78 -2.65
CA MET A 135 -6.44 0.44 -1.24
C MET A 135 -7.04 1.61 -0.46
N ALA A 136 -6.64 2.85 -0.72
CA ALA A 136 -7.24 4.04 -0.10
C ALA A 136 -8.71 4.21 -0.51
N ARG A 137 -9.06 3.91 -1.77
CA ARG A 137 -10.46 3.88 -2.21
C ARG A 137 -11.24 2.79 -1.49
N LEU A 138 -10.69 1.59 -1.37
CA LEU A 138 -11.30 0.48 -0.64
C LEU A 138 -11.57 0.85 0.83
N GLU A 139 -10.58 1.45 1.49
CA GLU A 139 -10.69 1.92 2.88
C GLU A 139 -11.75 3.04 3.02
N SER A 140 -11.80 3.99 2.09
CA SER A 140 -12.83 5.03 2.08
C SER A 140 -14.25 4.43 1.95
N HIS A 141 -14.42 3.40 1.11
CA HIS A 141 -15.69 2.69 1.00
C HIS A 141 -16.04 1.94 2.29
N ASN A 142 -15.05 1.31 2.93
CA ASN A 142 -15.23 0.63 4.22
C ASN A 142 -15.72 1.61 5.31
N GLN A 143 -15.08 2.77 5.42
CA GLN A 143 -15.47 3.82 6.37
C GLN A 143 -16.90 4.32 6.16
N ARG A 144 -17.33 4.45 4.90
CA ARG A 144 -18.72 4.80 4.57
C ARG A 144 -19.69 3.72 5.06
N VAL A 145 -19.39 2.45 4.79
CA VAL A 145 -20.24 1.33 5.22
C VAL A 145 -20.35 1.28 6.75
N VAL A 146 -19.24 1.44 7.46
CA VAL A 146 -19.22 1.55 8.94
C VAL A 146 -20.07 2.72 9.42
N GLY A 147 -19.97 3.89 8.77
CA GLY A 147 -20.79 5.05 9.09
C GLY A 147 -22.29 4.80 8.93
N VAL A 148 -22.70 4.15 7.84
CA VAL A 148 -24.13 3.82 7.63
C VAL A 148 -24.60 2.75 8.63
N GLN A 149 -23.79 1.74 8.94
CA GLN A 149 -24.09 0.74 9.96
C GLN A 149 -24.30 1.36 11.35
N LEU A 150 -23.42 2.27 11.76
CA LEU A 150 -23.52 2.96 13.05
C LEU A 150 -24.80 3.80 13.12
N THR A 151 -25.15 4.45 12.01
CA THR A 151 -26.38 5.24 11.91
C THR A 151 -27.63 4.36 12.03
N LEU A 152 -27.64 3.18 11.40
CA LEU A 152 -28.70 2.18 11.53
C LEU A 152 -28.84 1.68 12.98
N LEU A 153 -27.72 1.37 13.65
CA LEU A 153 -27.71 0.96 15.06
C LEU A 153 -28.29 2.05 15.96
N LEU A 154 -27.89 3.31 15.77
CA LEU A 154 -28.41 4.45 16.54
C LEU A 154 -29.92 4.64 16.34
N LEU A 155 -30.41 4.48 15.11
CA LEU A 155 -31.83 4.55 14.82
C LEU A 155 -32.61 3.41 15.47
N ALA A 156 -32.09 2.18 15.43
CA ALA A 156 -32.69 1.03 16.10
C ALA A 156 -32.72 1.21 17.63
N VAL A 157 -31.64 1.71 18.24
CA VAL A 157 -31.62 2.02 19.67
C VAL A 157 -32.63 3.13 20.02
N ARG A 158 -32.77 4.14 19.16
CA ARG A 158 -33.75 5.22 19.35
C ARG A 158 -35.19 4.76 19.16
N SER A 159 -35.48 3.79 18.29
CA SER A 159 -36.83 3.20 18.18
C SER A 159 -37.16 2.35 19.40
N LEU A 160 -36.20 1.54 19.87
CA LEU A 160 -36.32 0.75 21.11
C LEU A 160 -36.62 1.62 22.34
N ARG A 161 -35.92 2.75 22.52
CA ARG A 161 -36.22 3.71 23.62
C ARG A 161 -37.60 4.35 23.52
N ARG A 162 -38.17 4.49 22.32
CA ARG A 162 -39.52 5.04 22.15
C ARG A 162 -40.60 4.00 22.47
N CYS A 163 -40.35 2.73 22.16
CA CYS A 163 -41.28 1.63 22.46
C CYS A 163 -41.24 1.19 23.92
N PHE A 164 -40.11 1.38 24.61
CA PHE A 164 -39.98 1.16 26.05
C PHE A 164 -39.52 2.46 26.72
N PRO A 165 -40.44 3.37 27.08
CA PRO A 165 -40.11 4.42 28.03
C PRO A 165 -39.72 3.73 29.33
N LEU A 166 -38.44 3.79 29.68
CA LEU A 166 -37.93 3.35 30.97
C LEU A 166 -38.83 3.92 32.07
N ILE A 167 -39.33 3.00 32.91
CA ILE A 167 -40.01 3.24 34.17
C ILE A 167 -39.32 4.41 34.90
N PRO A 168 -40.07 5.41 35.41
CA PRO A 168 -39.48 6.55 36.09
C PRO A 168 -38.60 6.07 37.23
N ARG A 169 -37.37 6.61 37.31
CA ARG A 169 -36.51 6.45 38.48
C ARG A 169 -37.28 6.98 39.70
N VAL A 170 -37.57 6.09 40.64
CA VAL A 170 -37.96 6.42 42.02
C VAL A 170 -36.75 7.00 42.74
#